data_AF-A0A9P6UCZ4-F1
#
_entry.id   AF-A0A9P6UCZ4-F1
#
_cell.length_a   1.000
_cell.length_b   1.000
_cell.length_c   1.000
_cell.angle_alpha   90.00
_cell.angle_beta   90.00
_cell.angle_gamma   90.00
#
_symmetry.space_group_name_H-M   'P 1'
#
loop_
_entity.id
_entity.type
_entity.pdbx_description
1 polymer ?
#
loop_
_entity_poly.entity_id
_entity_poly.type
_entity_poly.pdbx_seq_one_letter_code
_entity_poly.pdbx_strand_id
1 'polypeptide(L)' 'MSLINRPNPVPRLQRMYQTPSASPIYLRRGGDKVIMAGFTAILTVGLIGSLWGTQKMARGIKN' A
#
# COMPACT_ATOMS: atom_id res chain seq x y z
N MET A 1 -8.58 8.56 34.37
CA MET A 1 -9.51 9.28 33.48
C MET A 1 -8.68 10.04 32.44
N SER A 2 -8.92 9.84 31.14
CA SER A 2 -8.16 10.58 30.09
C SER A 2 -8.49 12.07 30.17
N LEU A 3 -7.49 12.91 30.40
CA LEU A 3 -7.61 14.38 30.46
C LEU A 3 -7.92 15.03 29.10
N ILE A 4 -7.87 14.25 28.01
CA ILE A 4 -8.05 14.73 26.63
C ILE A 4 -9.26 14.00 26.03
N ASN A 5 -10.25 14.76 25.57
CA ASN A 5 -11.32 14.24 24.72
C ASN A 5 -10.72 13.86 23.37
N ARG A 6 -10.61 12.55 23.10
CA ARG A 6 -10.25 12.02 21.78
C ARG A 6 -11.54 11.65 21.06
N PRO A 7 -12.03 12.47 20.11
CA PRO A 7 -13.26 12.15 19.40
C PRO A 7 -13.09 10.83 18.64
N ASN A 8 -14.09 9.95 18.76
CA ASN A 8 -14.09 8.66 18.08
C ASN A 8 -14.26 8.86 16.56
N PRO A 9 -13.28 8.52 15.72
CA PRO A 9 -13.37 8.70 14.27
C PRO A 9 -14.21 7.61 13.58
N VAL A 10 -14.60 6.54 14.27
CA VAL A 10 -15.24 5.36 13.68
C VAL A 10 -16.52 5.70 12.89
N PRO A 11 -17.50 6.46 13.42
CA PRO A 11 -18.72 6.78 12.66
C PRO A 11 -18.44 7.56 11.37
N ARG A 12 -17.43 8.44 11.39
CA ARG A 12 -16.98 9.19 10.20
C ARG A 12 -16.38 8.25 9.15
N LEU A 13 -15.53 7.32 9.59
CA LEU A 13 -14.89 6.34 8.70
C LEU A 13 -15.92 5.37 8.13
N GLN A 14 -16.89 4.89 8.92
CA GLN A 14 -17.97 4.03 8.46
C GLN A 14 -18.75 4.66 7.31
N ARG A 15 -19.18 5.92 7.46
CA ARG A 15 -19.87 6.66 6.38
C ARG A 15 -19.00 6.72 5.12
N MET A 16 -17.73 7.10 5.27
CA MET A 16 -16.78 7.18 4.15
C MET A 16 -16.59 5.84 3.41
N TYR A 17 -16.48 4.73 4.15
CA TYR A 17 -16.28 3.39 3.61
C TYR A 17 -17.57 2.68 3.16
N GLN A 18 -18.75 3.19 3.51
CA GLN A 18 -20.05 2.63 3.11
C GLN A 18 -20.73 3.40 1.99
N THR A 19 -20.39 4.68 1.74
CA THR A 19 -20.93 5.45 0.61
C THR A 19 -20.69 4.73 -0.73
N PRO A 20 -21.67 4.61 -1.63
CA PRO A 20 -21.45 4.02 -2.96
C PRO A 20 -20.31 4.75 -3.68
N SER A 21 -19.29 4.00 -4.12
CA SER A 21 -18.14 4.55 -4.84
C SER A 21 -17.64 3.55 -5.87
N ALA A 22 -17.21 4.06 -7.02
CA ALA A 22 -16.51 3.28 -8.04
C ALA A 22 -15.03 3.03 -7.69
N SER A 23 -14.50 3.70 -6.66
CA SER A 23 -13.12 3.49 -6.22
C SER A 23 -12.97 2.18 -5.44
N PRO A 24 -11.90 1.40 -5.70
CA PRO A 24 -11.56 0.24 -4.89
C PRO A 24 -11.35 0.61 -3.41
N ILE A 25 -11.63 -0.35 -2.52
CA ILE A 25 -11.54 -0.15 -1.06
C ILE A 25 -10.17 0.35 -0.59
N TYR A 26 -9.10 -0.04 -1.28
CA TYR A 26 -7.72 0.29 -0.96
C TYR A 26 -7.23 1.62 -1.56
N LEU A 27 -8.09 2.37 -2.25
CA LEU A 27 -7.84 3.71 -2.76
C LEU A 27 -8.84 4.74 -2.21
N ARG A 28 -9.51 4.39 -1.11
CA ARG A 28 -10.72 5.07 -0.66
C ARG A 28 -10.42 6.35 0.09
N ARG A 29 -9.30 6.40 0.81
CA ARG A 29 -8.85 7.58 1.53
C ARG A 29 -7.88 8.40 0.70
N GLY A 30 -7.90 9.73 0.88
CA GLY A 30 -7.08 10.66 0.08
C GLY A 30 -5.57 10.37 0.09
N GLY A 31 -5.04 9.76 1.17
CA GLY A 31 -3.63 9.37 1.26
C GLY A 31 -3.29 8.00 0.67
N ASP A 32 -4.28 7.16 0.38
CA ASP A 32 -4.06 5.76 -0.01
C ASP A 32 -3.37 5.65 -1.37
N LYS A 33 -3.59 6.62 -2.27
CA LYS A 33 -2.92 6.67 -3.57
C LYS A 33 -1.40 6.78 -3.44
N VAL A 34 -0.92 7.58 -2.48
CA VAL A 34 0.52 7.76 -2.23
C VAL A 34 1.11 6.49 -1.62
N ILE A 35 0.40 5.88 -0.68
CA ILE A 35 0.80 4.61 -0.06
C ILE A 35 0.89 3.51 -1.12
N MET A 36 -0.13 3.38 -1.98
CA MET A 36 -0.15 2.37 -3.03
C MET A 36 0.91 2.60 -4.11
N ALA A 37 1.20 3.86 -4.46
CA ALA A 37 2.30 4.18 -5.35
C ALA A 37 3.64 3.74 -4.76
N GLY A 38 3.90 4.06 -3.48
CA GLY A 38 5.12 3.64 -2.78
C GLY A 38 5.26 2.12 -2.68
N PHE A 39 4.18 1.43 -2.30
CA PHE A 39 4.15 -0.03 -2.25
C PHE A 39 4.46 -0.65 -3.62
N THR A 40 3.82 -0.15 -4.68
CA THR A 40 4.01 -0.66 -6.04
C THR A 40 5.44 -0.45 -6.53
N ALA A 41 6.07 0.68 -6.19
CA ALA A 41 7.46 0.95 -6.53
C ALA A 41 8.41 -0.07 -5.89
N ILE A 42 8.29 -0.29 -4.57
CA ILE A 42 9.13 -1.25 -3.84
C ILE A 42 8.92 -2.67 -4.38
N LEU A 43 7.66 -3.07 -4.58
CA LEU A 43 7.32 -4.39 -5.12
C LEU A 43 7.95 -4.59 -6.50
N THR A 44 7.81 -3.62 -7.40
CA THR A 44 8.32 -3.71 -8.77
C THR A 44 9.85 -3.82 -8.79
N VAL A 45 10.54 -3.00 -7.99
CA VAL A 45 12.01 -3.07 -7.87
C VAL A 45 12.45 -4.43 -7.33
N GLY A 46 11.78 -4.94 -6.29
CA GLY A 46 12.07 -6.26 -5.73
C GLY A 46 11.87 -7.39 -6.74
N LEU A 47 10.76 -7.36 -7.49
CA LEU A 47 10.48 -8.35 -8.54
C LEU A 47 11.53 -8.32 -9.65
N ILE A 48 11.85 -7.15 -10.20
CA ILE A 48 12.86 -7.01 -11.24
C ILE A 48 14.24 -7.49 -10.74
N GLY A 49 14.62 -7.09 -9.52
CA GLY A 49 15.87 -7.52 -8.90
C GLY A 49 15.94 -9.04 -8.71
N SER A 50 14.84 -9.66 -8.27
CA SER A 50 14.76 -11.12 -8.08
C SER A 50 14.89 -11.90 -9.40
N LEU A 51 14.24 -11.41 -10.47
CA LEU A 51 14.34 -12.01 -11.80
C LEU A 51 15.75 -11.88 -12.37
N TRP A 52 16.37 -10.70 -12.20
CA TRP A 52 17.74 -10.46 -12.64
C TRP A 52 18.76 -11.33 -11.89
N GLY A 53 18.60 -11.48 -10.56
CA GLY A 53 19.40 -12.40 -9.75
C GLY A 53 19.24 -13.85 -10.22
N THR A 54 18.01 -14.27 -10.49
CA THR A 54 17.69 -15.62 -11.00
C THR A 54 18.37 -15.86 -12.36
N GLN A 55 18.32 -14.89 -13.27
CA GLN A 55 19.00 -14.99 -14.57
C GLN A 55 20.52 -15.13 -14.42
N LYS A 56 21.14 -14.39 -13.49
CA LYS A 56 22.58 -14.52 -13.19
C LYS A 56 22.93 -15.89 -12.64
N MET A 57 22.13 -16.40 -11.71
CA MET A 57 22.29 -17.75 -11.15
C MET A 57 22.21 -18.82 -12.25
N ALA A 58 21.22 -18.72 -13.14
CA ALA A 58 21.06 -19.64 -14.27
C ALA A 58 22.24 -19.62 -15.25
N ARG A 59 22.89 -18.46 -15.43
CA ARG A 59 24.08 -18.30 -16.29
C ARG A 59 25.40 -18.62 -15.59
N GLY A 60 25.38 -18.94 -14.29
CA GLY A 60 26.59 -19.18 -13.50
C GLY A 60 27.49 -17.94 -13.35
N ILE A 61 26.96 -16.73 -13.60
CA ILE A 61 27.74 -15.49 -13.50
C ILE A 61 27.84 -15.12 -12.02
N LYS A 62 29.04 -15.26 -11.46
CA LYS A 62 29.37 -14.92 -10.08
C LYS A 62 29.97 -13.51 -10.05
N ASN A 63 29.14 -12.52 -9.69
CA ASN A 63 29.55 -11.19 -9.25
C ASN A 63 28.79 -10.86 -7.98
#